data_AF-W1YK43-F1
#
_entry.id   AF-W1YK43-F1
#
_cell.length_a   1.000
_cell.length_b   1.000
_cell.length_c   1.000
_cell.angle_alpha   90.00
_cell.angle_beta   90.00
_cell.angle_gamma   90.00
#
_symmetry.space_group_name_H-M   'P 1'
#
loop_
_entity.id
_entity.type
_entity.pdbx_description
1 polymer ?
#
loop_
_entity_poly.entity_id
_entity_poly.type
_entity_poly.pdbx_seq_one_letter_code
_entity_poly.pdbx_strand_id
1 'polypeptide(L)' 'MSQHPTTSTPLDLTRTALGIEFGSTRIKAVLIDPAGTVLASGAHAWANSLVDGVWNPRLEEI' A
#
# COMPACT_ATOMS: atom_id res chain seq x y z
N MET A 1 -4.79 -10.35 -17.66
CA MET A 1 -3.87 -9.28 -17.27
C MET A 1 -4.37 -7.99 -17.92
N SER A 2 -5.22 -7.23 -17.22
CA SER A 2 -5.78 -5.98 -17.78
C SER A 2 -4.76 -4.87 -17.66
N GLN A 3 -4.32 -4.37 -18.80
CA GLN A 3 -3.41 -3.23 -18.91
C GLN A 3 -4.22 -1.95 -18.67
N HIS A 4 -3.73 -1.08 -17.78
CA HIS A 4 -4.33 0.22 -17.50
C HIS A 4 -3.91 1.21 -18.60
N PRO A 5 -4.81 1.98 -19.23
CA PRO A 5 -4.45 3.00 -20.21
C PRO A 5 -3.48 4.04 -19.63
N THR A 6 -2.34 4.24 -20.29
CA THR A 6 -1.28 5.18 -19.92
C THR A 6 -1.53 6.57 -20.52
N THR A 7 -2.65 7.21 -20.19
CA THR A 7 -2.77 8.66 -20.39
C THR A 7 -2.31 9.30 -19.08
N SER A 8 -1.03 9.66 -19.02
CA SER A 8 -0.43 10.30 -17.83
C SER A 8 -0.91 11.75 -17.73
N THR A 9 -2.14 11.96 -17.27
CA THR A 9 -2.55 13.27 -16.74
C THR A 9 -1.58 13.64 -15.61
N PRO A 10 -0.99 14.85 -15.61
CA PRO A 10 -0.10 15.28 -14.53
C PRO A 10 -0.82 15.17 -13.18
N LEU A 11 -0.20 14.44 -12.25
CA LEU A 11 -0.67 14.34 -10.87
C LEU A 11 -0.32 15.63 -10.12
N ASP A 12 -1.34 16.35 -9.64
CA ASP A 12 -1.16 17.46 -8.71
C ASP A 12 -1.15 16.93 -7.27
N LEU A 13 0.05 16.65 -6.76
CA LEU A 13 0.23 16.08 -5.42
C LEU A 13 -0.25 17.01 -4.29
N THR A 14 -0.35 18.32 -4.55
CA THR A 14 -0.82 19.30 -3.54
C THR A 14 -2.32 19.16 -3.22
N ARG A 15 -3.06 18.49 -4.11
CA ARG A 15 -4.50 18.25 -3.98
C ARG A 15 -4.85 16.79 -3.74
N THR A 16 -3.89 15.97 -3.34
CA THR A 16 -4.09 14.55 -3.07
C THR A 16 -3.91 14.22 -1.60
N ALA A 17 -4.50 13.12 -1.16
CA ALA A 17 -4.26 12.55 0.15
C ALA A 17 -3.72 11.11 0.03
N LEU A 18 -2.68 10.79 0.80
CA LEU A 18 -2.12 9.46 0.91
C LEU A 18 -2.58 8.82 2.23
N GLY A 19 -3.40 7.77 2.12
CA GLY A 19 -3.74 6.91 3.25
C GLY A 19 -2.74 5.75 3.35
N ILE A 20 -2.23 5.50 4.56
CA ILE A 20 -1.37 4.34 4.87
C ILE A 20 -2.00 3.56 6.03
N GLU A 21 -2.16 2.26 5.83
CA GLU A 21 -2.66 1.31 6.84
C GLU A 21 -1.54 0.33 7.20
N PHE A 22 -1.21 0.25 8.49
CA PHE A 22 -0.27 -0.73 9.04
C PHE A 22 -1.03 -1.93 9.61
N GLY A 23 -1.22 -2.96 8.79
CA GLY A 23 -1.81 -4.23 9.20
C GLY A 23 -0.75 -5.18 9.77
N SER A 24 -1.19 -6.17 10.55
CA SER A 24 -0.30 -7.17 11.16
C SER A 24 0.46 -8.04 10.14
N THR A 25 0.04 -8.11 8.88
CA THR A 25 0.64 -8.94 7.82
C THR A 25 0.96 -8.15 6.55
N ARG A 26 0.61 -6.85 6.51
CA ARG A 26 0.65 -6.07 5.28
C ARG A 26 0.56 -4.58 5.55
N ILE A 27 1.33 -3.81 4.81
CA ILE A 27 1.18 -2.36 4.68
C ILE A 27 0.38 -2.09 3.41
N LYS A 28 -0.64 -1.25 3.49
CA LYS A 28 -1.43 -0.79 2.34
C LYS A 28 -1.29 0.71 2.19
N ALA A 29 -1.23 1.19 0.96
CA ALA A 29 -1.19 2.60 0.62
C ALA A 29 -2.21 2.91 -0.48
N VAL A 30 -2.95 4.00 -0.33
CA VAL A 30 -3.94 4.47 -1.32
C VAL A 30 -3.79 5.98 -1.49
N LEU A 31 -3.62 6.42 -2.73
CA LEU A 31 -3.60 7.84 -3.11
C LEU A 31 -4.98 8.21 -3.69
N ILE A 32 -5.61 9.25 -3.13
CA ILE A 32 -6.91 9.74 -3.59
C ILE A 32 -6.88 11.22 -3.98
N ASP A 33 -7.83 11.62 -4.84
CA ASP A 33 -8.15 13.01 -5.15
C ASP A 33 -9.18 13.60 -4.15
N PRO A 34 -9.54 14.91 -4.25
CA PRO A 34 -10.54 15.53 -3.36
C PRO A 34 -11.97 15.01 -3.52
N ALA A 35 -12.28 14.32 -4.61
CA ALA A 35 -13.57 13.66 -4.83
C ALA A 35 -13.59 12.23 -4.23
N GLY A 36 -12.47 11.76 -3.67
CA GLY A 36 -12.32 10.41 -3.15
C GLY A 36 -11.98 9.36 -4.21
N THR A 37 -11.66 9.77 -5.44
CA THR A 37 -11.24 8.86 -6.51
C THR A 37 -9.89 8.27 -6.20
N VAL A 38 -9.74 6.94 -6.34
CA VAL A 38 -8.45 6.27 -6.22
C VAL A 38 -7.60 6.54 -7.45
N LEU A 39 -6.47 7.22 -7.26
CA LEU A 39 -5.50 7.54 -8.30
C LEU A 39 -4.39 6.48 -8.41
N ALA A 40 -4.00 5.91 -7.27
CA ALA A 40 -3.05 4.81 -7.19
C ALA A 40 -3.29 4.00 -5.92
N SER A 41 -2.94 2.72 -5.97
CA SER A 41 -2.94 1.85 -4.79
C SER A 41 -1.72 0.93 -4.82
N GLY A 42 -1.23 0.59 -3.63
CA GLY A 42 -0.11 -0.30 -3.44
C GLY A 42 -0.24 -1.09 -2.14
N ALA A 43 0.41 -2.24 -2.09
CA ALA A 43 0.51 -3.01 -0.87
C ALA A 43 1.86 -3.74 -0.81
N HIS A 44 2.40 -3.84 0.39
CA HIS A 44 3.59 -4.62 0.69
C HIS A 44 3.24 -5.64 1.76
N ALA A 45 3.36 -6.92 1.44
CA ALA A 45 3.25 -7.97 2.44
C ALA A 45 4.62 -8.17 3.09
N TRP A 46 4.69 -8.10 4.41
CA TRP A 46 5.85 -8.63 5.13
C TRP A 46 5.58 -10.10 5.45
N ALA A 47 6.61 -10.94 5.39
CA ALA A 47 6.43 -12.35 5.74
C ALA A 47 6.48 -12.48 7.26
N ASN A 48 5.33 -12.61 7.90
CA ASN A 48 5.31 -13.19 9.23
C ASN A 48 5.53 -14.70 9.06
N SER A 49 6.65 -15.21 9.57
CA SER A 49 6.86 -16.65 9.64
C SER A 49 6.04 -17.18 10.81
N LEU A 50 4.87 -17.76 10.55
CA LEU A 50 4.17 -18.57 11.53
C LEU A 50 4.82 -19.95 11.52
N VAL A 51 5.77 -20.17 12.45
CA VAL A 51 6.42 -21.46 12.64
C VAL A 51 5.86 -22.03 13.93
N ASP A 52 5.33 -23.26 13.87
CA ASP A 52 4.80 -23.99 15.04
C ASP A 52 3.77 -23.22 15.88
N GLY A 53 2.90 -22.42 15.23
CA GLY A 53 1.82 -21.70 15.89
C GLY A 53 2.25 -20.43 16.65
N VAL A 54 3.53 -20.06 16.56
CA VAL A 54 4.09 -18.83 17.15
C VAL A 54 4.42 -17.85 16.03
N TRP A 55 3.90 -16.63 16.14
CA TRP A 55 4.34 -15.55 15.27
C TRP A 55 5.78 -15.22 15.63
N ASN A 56 6.73 -15.45 14.72
CA ASN A 56 8.09 -14.99 14.90
C ASN A 56 8.21 -13.58 14.30
N PRO A 57 8.13 -12.50 15.09
CA PRO A 57 8.61 -11.22 14.63
C PRO A 57 10.11 -11.40 14.44
N ARG A 58 10.59 -11.51 13.19
CA ARG A 58 12.02 -11.37 12.94
C ARG A 58 12.38 -9.95 13.35
N LEU A 59 12.85 -9.81 14.57
CA LEU A 59 13.20 -8.55 15.25
C LEU A 59 14.51 -7.96 14.71
N GLU A 60 14.83 -8.23 13.45
CA GLU A 60 16.05 -7.80 12.77
C GLU A 60 15.70 -7.39 11.34
N GLU A 61 14.90 -6.35 11.23
CA GLU A 61 15.02 -5.39 10.13
C GLU A 61 15.02 -3.99 10.79
N ILE A 62 16.23 -3.52 11.11
CA ILE A 62 16.57 -2.10 11.28
C ILE A 62 17.40 -1.72 10.06
#